data_AF-A0ABD6ENK4-F1
#
_entry.id   AF-A0ABD6ENK4-F1
#
_cell.length_a   1.000
_cell.length_b   1.000
_cell.length_c   1.000
_cell.angle_alpha   90.00
_cell.angle_beta   90.00
_cell.angle_gamma   90.00
#
_symmetry.space_group_name_H-M   'P 1'
#
loop_
_entity.id
_entity.type
_entity.pdbx_description
1 polymer ?
#
loop_
_entity_poly.entity_id
_entity_poly.type
_entity_poly.pdbx_seq_one_letter_code
_entity_poly.pdbx_strand_id
1 'polypeptide(L)'
;MGKHEKGTPKEIANRCKSKGLQKLRWFCQMCQKQCRDQNGFKCHLTSEAHQRQLLLFAENPDDYLKEYSKQFETNFLKTLRCTFGTKRVRANEVYQEYIRDKMHVHMNSTTWHTLTNFVQYLGSSGKCRIDLTEKGWFIALINQEEEMRKEELVRRAKSDRDDDERQQEFLQRQAERAKELQNSSVVGTSQPSELLRKESNDKITINLSMKKLAVQDAAHPTSSGVASASNVFEKPMVKKEACDSRSHSNSYKRRQKDVSQRKRKADYEDYPTSQRKADDNKHRKSALDEIREMEEKKKERHNRKDYWLHTGIIVKVLTKKLGVEYYKAKGIVESLVDEYTATVNIDGDILKLDQRDVETVIPAIGRKMLIVNGAYRNTRAVLEKIDEPNFSVILRLIEGFARDRVVCVPYEDASKLAD
;
A
#
# COMPACT_ATOMS: atom_id res chain seq x y z
N MET A 1 22.92 -22.17 -17.31
CA MET A 1 21.91 -23.08 -17.89
C MET A 1 20.59 -22.33 -18.04
N GLY A 2 20.19 -22.02 -19.28
CA GLY A 2 19.00 -21.21 -19.56
C GLY A 2 17.70 -21.89 -19.12
N LYS A 3 16.74 -21.10 -18.63
CA LYS A 3 15.39 -21.58 -18.32
C LYS A 3 14.72 -21.98 -19.63
N HIS A 4 14.19 -23.20 -19.70
CA HIS A 4 13.42 -23.67 -20.86
C HIS A 4 12.09 -22.90 -20.94
N GLU A 5 11.72 -22.52 -22.16
CA GLU A 5 10.54 -21.71 -22.46
C GLU A 5 9.24 -22.41 -22.00
N LYS A 6 8.31 -21.62 -21.43
CA LYS A 6 7.12 -22.15 -20.76
C LYS A 6 6.27 -22.98 -21.72
N GLY A 7 6.05 -24.26 -21.42
CA GLY A 7 5.25 -25.19 -22.22
C GLY A 7 6.06 -26.16 -23.09
N THR A 8 7.40 -26.09 -23.09
CA THR A 8 8.22 -27.07 -23.82
C THR A 8 8.10 -28.48 -23.21
N PRO A 9 8.16 -29.55 -24.03
CA PRO A 9 8.13 -30.93 -23.53
C PRO A 9 9.20 -31.22 -22.46
N LYS A 10 10.34 -30.53 -22.53
CA LYS A 10 11.42 -30.64 -21.55
C LYS A 10 11.08 -29.95 -20.23
N GLU A 11 10.38 -28.82 -20.25
CA GLU A 11 9.87 -28.15 -19.05
C GLU A 11 8.71 -28.95 -18.42
N ILE A 12 7.81 -29.49 -19.25
CA ILE A 12 6.71 -30.36 -18.79
C ILE A 12 7.28 -31.66 -18.21
N ALA A 13 8.26 -32.28 -18.85
CA ALA A 13 8.95 -33.46 -18.33
C ALA A 13 9.68 -33.15 -17.02
N ASN A 14 10.34 -31.98 -16.90
CA ASN A 14 10.98 -31.55 -15.66
C ASN A 14 9.95 -31.28 -14.55
N ARG A 15 8.79 -30.70 -14.89
CA ARG A 15 7.67 -30.43 -13.97
C ARG A 15 6.97 -31.72 -13.52
N CYS A 16 6.78 -32.68 -14.42
CA CYS A 16 6.22 -33.99 -14.06
C CYS A 16 7.21 -34.81 -13.24
N LYS A 17 8.50 -34.77 -13.57
CA LYS A 17 9.56 -35.44 -12.79
C LYS A 17 9.86 -34.79 -11.44
N SER A 18 9.40 -33.56 -11.18
CA SER A 18 9.52 -32.88 -9.87
C SER A 18 8.28 -33.02 -8.98
N LYS A 19 7.19 -33.62 -9.50
CA LYS A 19 5.97 -33.97 -8.73
C LYS A 19 6.10 -35.25 -7.90
N GLY A 20 7.14 -36.07 -8.12
CA GLY A 20 7.44 -37.20 -7.24
C GLY A 20 7.91 -36.72 -5.86
N LEU A 21 7.62 -37.51 -4.81
CA LEU A 21 7.99 -37.24 -3.41
C LEU A 21 9.52 -37.31 -3.22
N GLN A 22 10.23 -36.33 -3.75
CA GLN A 22 11.68 -36.21 -3.61
C GLN A 22 12.00 -35.71 -2.20
N LYS A 23 12.82 -36.47 -1.45
CA LYS A 23 13.30 -36.09 -0.11
C LYS A 23 13.80 -34.63 -0.15
N LEU A 24 13.32 -33.80 0.77
CA LEU A 24 13.64 -32.36 0.92
C LEU A 24 15.12 -32.03 1.17
N ARG A 25 16.01 -33.03 1.13
CA ARG A 25 17.45 -32.91 1.39
C ARG A 25 18.17 -31.91 0.48
N TRP A 26 17.65 -31.67 -0.73
CA TRP A 26 18.26 -30.79 -1.73
C TRP A 26 17.47 -29.49 -1.96
N PHE A 27 16.84 -28.95 -0.91
CA PHE A 27 16.09 -27.70 -0.98
C PHE A 27 16.89 -26.53 -0.38
N CYS A 28 16.88 -25.38 -1.06
CA CYS A 28 17.48 -24.14 -0.57
C CYS A 28 16.36 -23.17 -0.13
N GLN A 29 16.31 -22.87 1.16
CA GLN A 29 15.34 -21.91 1.74
C GLN A 29 15.57 -20.49 1.20
N MET A 30 16.83 -20.04 1.12
CA MET A 30 17.17 -18.67 0.70
C MET A 30 16.68 -18.36 -0.72
N CYS A 31 16.78 -19.33 -1.62
CA CYS A 31 16.37 -19.17 -3.01
C CYS A 31 15.01 -19.81 -3.32
N GLN A 32 14.32 -20.36 -2.31
CA GLN A 32 13.10 -21.16 -2.42
C GLN A 32 13.15 -22.19 -3.57
N LYS A 33 14.33 -22.79 -3.76
CA LYS A 33 14.63 -23.60 -4.94
C LYS A 33 14.90 -25.02 -4.51
N GLN A 34 14.10 -25.94 -5.06
CA GLN A 34 14.40 -27.35 -4.94
C GLN A 34 15.35 -27.78 -6.06
N CYS A 35 16.51 -28.30 -5.68
CA CYS A 35 17.43 -28.97 -6.59
C CYS A 35 17.09 -30.46 -6.67
N ARG A 36 17.36 -31.05 -7.85
CA ARG A 36 16.98 -32.43 -8.16
C ARG A 36 17.94 -33.46 -7.54
N ASP A 37 19.23 -33.17 -7.62
CA ASP A 37 20.32 -34.07 -7.24
C ASP A 37 21.37 -33.33 -6.39
N GLN A 38 22.24 -34.08 -5.72
CA GLN A 38 23.35 -33.54 -4.92
C GLN A 38 24.23 -32.57 -5.72
N ASN A 39 24.56 -32.93 -6.97
CA ASN A 39 25.37 -32.08 -7.83
C ASN A 39 24.61 -30.81 -8.24
N GLY A 40 23.30 -30.91 -8.48
CA GLY A 40 22.45 -29.74 -8.75
C GLY A 40 22.36 -28.79 -7.55
N PHE A 41 22.37 -29.31 -6.33
CA PHE A 41 22.43 -28.52 -5.12
C PHE A 41 23.80 -27.85 -4.92
N LYS A 42 24.91 -28.58 -5.11
CA LYS A 42 26.26 -28.01 -5.07
C LYS A 42 26.44 -26.88 -6.09
N CYS A 43 26.04 -27.10 -7.33
CA CYS A 43 26.08 -26.06 -8.37
C CYS A 43 25.15 -24.87 -8.08
N HIS A 44 24.08 -25.08 -7.31
CA HIS A 44 23.23 -23.99 -6.85
C HIS A 44 23.90 -23.19 -5.74
N LEU A 45 24.55 -23.84 -4.77
CA LEU A 45 25.30 -23.16 -3.71
C LEU A 45 26.46 -22.32 -4.26
N THR A 46 27.14 -22.80 -5.31
CA THR A 46 28.20 -22.05 -5.99
C THR A 46 27.68 -21.06 -7.03
N SER A 47 26.37 -21.04 -7.31
CA SER A 47 25.81 -20.12 -8.29
C SER A 47 25.77 -18.69 -7.77
N GLU A 48 26.08 -17.74 -8.64
CA GLU A 48 26.06 -16.30 -8.34
C GLU A 48 24.69 -15.85 -7.80
N ALA A 49 23.59 -16.41 -8.29
CA ALA A 49 22.25 -16.09 -7.80
C ALA A 49 22.05 -16.46 -6.32
N HIS A 50 22.63 -17.59 -5.87
CA HIS A 50 22.58 -17.98 -4.46
C HIS A 50 23.52 -17.11 -3.61
N GLN A 51 24.73 -16.86 -4.12
CA GLN A 51 25.72 -16.01 -3.44
C GLN A 51 25.22 -14.57 -3.24
N ARG A 52 24.54 -13.99 -4.24
CA ARG A 52 23.89 -12.68 -4.10
C ARG A 52 22.80 -12.70 -3.03
N GLN A 53 21.98 -13.74 -2.99
CA GLN A 53 20.94 -13.89 -1.97
C GLN A 53 21.55 -14.03 -0.56
N LEU A 54 22.69 -14.73 -0.44
CA LEU A 54 23.43 -14.85 0.82
C LEU A 54 24.04 -13.51 1.27
N LEU A 55 24.59 -12.73 0.34
CA LEU A 55 25.12 -11.39 0.65
C LEU A 55 24.02 -10.47 1.16
N LEU A 56 22.86 -10.46 0.50
CA LEU A 56 21.70 -9.70 0.96
C LEU A 56 21.23 -10.13 2.36
N PHE A 57 21.23 -11.43 2.64
CA PHE A 57 20.92 -11.95 3.97
C PHE A 57 21.96 -11.51 5.02
N ALA A 58 23.25 -11.54 4.68
CA ALA A 58 24.33 -11.14 5.57
C ALA A 58 24.27 -9.65 5.94
N GLU A 59 23.77 -8.81 5.02
CA GLU A 59 23.59 -7.38 5.27
C GLU A 59 22.42 -7.08 6.23
N ASN A 60 21.35 -7.89 6.21
CA ASN A 60 20.13 -7.62 7.00
C ASN A 60 19.46 -8.89 7.57
N PRO A 61 20.13 -9.66 8.46
CA PRO A 61 19.62 -10.95 8.91
C PRO A 61 18.27 -10.85 9.66
N ASP A 62 18.07 -9.79 10.43
CA ASP A 62 16.87 -9.61 11.27
C ASP A 62 15.60 -9.39 10.46
N ASP A 63 15.68 -8.67 9.33
CA ASP A 63 14.51 -8.38 8.51
C ASP A 63 14.05 -9.63 7.74
N TYR A 64 14.99 -10.46 7.29
CA TYR A 64 14.66 -11.76 6.71
C TYR A 64 14.06 -12.71 7.75
N LEU A 65 14.58 -12.72 8.98
CA LEU A 65 14.00 -13.51 10.09
C LEU A 65 12.56 -13.07 10.40
N LYS A 66 12.28 -11.76 10.43
CA LYS A 66 10.91 -11.23 10.62
C LYS A 66 9.99 -11.62 9.48
N GLU A 67 10.45 -11.52 8.23
CA GLU A 67 9.65 -11.89 7.06
C GLU A 67 9.34 -13.39 7.03
N TYR A 68 10.33 -14.25 7.30
CA TYR A 68 10.11 -15.69 7.41
C TYR A 68 9.16 -16.04 8.55
N SER A 69 9.28 -15.36 9.69
CA SER A 69 8.37 -15.56 10.82
C SER A 69 6.94 -15.13 10.47
N LYS A 70 6.76 -14.00 9.78
CA LYS A 70 5.46 -13.54 9.29
C LYS A 70 4.85 -14.50 8.26
N GLN A 71 5.65 -15.01 7.33
CA GLN A 71 5.23 -16.01 6.35
C GLN A 71 4.86 -17.34 7.02
N PHE A 72 5.61 -17.76 8.03
CA PHE A 72 5.30 -18.95 8.81
C PHE A 72 3.97 -18.79 9.55
N GLU A 73 3.78 -17.68 10.27
CA GLU A 73 2.55 -17.40 11.02
C GLU A 73 1.33 -17.35 10.10
N THR A 74 1.40 -16.60 9.01
CA THR A 74 0.29 -16.45 8.06
C THR A 74 -0.08 -17.77 7.39
N ASN A 75 0.91 -18.54 6.94
CA ASN A 75 0.66 -19.85 6.33
C ASN A 75 0.15 -20.87 7.35
N PHE A 76 0.67 -20.87 8.59
CA PHE A 76 0.16 -21.75 9.65
C PHE A 76 -1.30 -21.43 9.99
N LEU A 77 -1.64 -20.16 10.17
CA LEU A 77 -3.02 -19.72 10.40
C LEU A 77 -3.92 -20.04 9.21
N LYS A 78 -3.41 -19.94 7.97
CA LYS A 78 -4.13 -20.34 6.78
C LYS A 78 -4.44 -21.84 6.78
N THR A 79 -3.47 -22.69 7.11
CA THR A 79 -3.69 -24.14 7.24
C THR A 79 -4.74 -24.42 8.30
N LEU A 80 -4.63 -23.78 9.48
CA LEU A 80 -5.58 -23.92 10.57
C LEU A 80 -7.01 -23.51 10.15
N ARG A 81 -7.15 -22.36 9.48
CA ARG A 81 -8.44 -21.85 8.95
C ARG A 81 -9.06 -22.79 7.92
N CYS A 82 -8.27 -23.28 6.97
CA CYS A 82 -8.79 -24.07 5.85
C CYS A 82 -9.18 -25.50 6.24
N THR A 83 -8.50 -26.11 7.21
CA THR A 83 -8.68 -27.54 7.53
C THR A 83 -9.52 -27.77 8.77
N PHE A 84 -9.34 -26.96 9.81
CA PHE A 84 -9.94 -27.20 11.14
C PHE A 84 -10.97 -26.14 11.54
N GLY A 85 -10.90 -24.94 10.96
CA GLY A 85 -11.82 -23.84 11.24
C GLY A 85 -11.74 -23.42 12.71
N THR A 86 -12.84 -23.57 13.45
CA THR A 86 -12.96 -23.20 14.88
C THR A 86 -12.86 -24.38 15.85
N LYS A 87 -12.59 -25.60 15.35
CA LYS A 87 -12.49 -26.79 16.19
C LYS A 87 -11.20 -26.75 17.03
N ARG A 88 -11.26 -27.37 18.22
CA ARG A 88 -10.06 -27.59 19.06
C ARG A 88 -9.26 -28.74 18.46
N VAL A 89 -8.02 -28.48 18.07
CA VAL A 89 -7.15 -29.46 17.39
C VAL A 89 -5.77 -29.46 18.01
N ARG A 90 -5.08 -30.61 17.97
CA ARG A 90 -3.72 -30.73 18.49
C ARG A 90 -2.73 -29.95 17.62
N ALA A 91 -1.84 -29.18 18.24
CA ALA A 91 -0.84 -28.37 17.53
C ALA A 91 0.03 -29.18 16.55
N ASN A 92 0.41 -30.41 16.93
CA ASN A 92 1.23 -31.29 16.10
C ASN A 92 0.52 -31.73 14.81
N GLU A 93 -0.80 -31.94 14.84
CA GLU A 93 -1.57 -32.32 13.65
C GLU A 93 -1.60 -31.17 12.64
N VAL A 94 -1.84 -29.95 13.12
CA VAL A 94 -1.79 -28.74 12.29
C VAL A 94 -0.40 -28.54 11.67
N TYR A 95 0.66 -28.77 12.44
CA TYR A 95 2.04 -28.66 11.95
C TYR A 95 2.39 -29.74 10.92
N GLN A 96 1.90 -30.97 11.09
CA GLN A 96 2.07 -32.02 10.08
C GLN A 96 1.36 -31.67 8.78
N GLU A 97 0.14 -31.14 8.85
CA GLU A 97 -0.61 -30.69 7.68
C GLU A 97 0.07 -29.52 6.98
N TYR A 98 0.75 -28.65 7.75
CA TYR A 98 1.57 -27.55 7.23
C TYR A 98 2.80 -28.07 6.46
N ILE A 99 3.51 -29.07 7.00
CA ILE A 99 4.72 -29.63 6.37
C ILE A 99 4.40 -30.41 5.08
N ARG A 100 3.16 -30.85 4.87
CA ARG A 100 2.76 -31.49 3.60
C ARG A 100 3.01 -30.59 2.41
N ASP A 101 2.87 -29.28 2.57
CA ASP A 101 3.17 -28.33 1.51
C ASP A 101 4.66 -28.26 1.28
N LYS A 102 5.08 -28.53 0.05
CA LYS A 102 6.50 -28.61 -0.32
C LYS A 102 7.25 -27.28 -0.23
N MET A 103 6.52 -26.16 -0.25
CA MET A 103 7.08 -24.80 -0.20
C MET A 103 6.82 -24.13 1.16
N HIS A 104 6.68 -24.91 2.22
CA HIS A 104 6.55 -24.37 3.56
C HIS A 104 7.89 -23.78 4.07
N VAL A 105 7.80 -22.80 4.97
CA VAL A 105 8.96 -22.27 5.68
C VAL A 105 9.24 -23.19 6.84
N HIS A 106 10.45 -23.73 6.90
CA HIS A 106 10.82 -24.61 8.01
C HIS A 106 10.94 -23.80 9.31
N MET A 107 10.47 -24.38 10.43
CA MET A 107 10.44 -23.75 11.75
C MET A 107 11.80 -23.19 12.19
N ASN A 108 12.89 -23.94 11.96
CA ASN A 108 14.28 -23.49 12.24
C ASN A 108 14.70 -22.19 11.54
N SER A 109 13.98 -21.76 10.49
CA SER A 109 14.26 -20.51 9.75
C SER A 109 13.51 -19.31 10.33
N THR A 110 12.78 -19.48 11.44
CA THR A 110 11.98 -18.46 12.10
C THR A 110 12.50 -18.18 13.50
N THR A 111 11.95 -17.16 14.16
CA THR A 111 12.23 -16.86 15.58
C THR A 111 11.79 -17.99 16.52
N TRP A 112 10.83 -18.82 16.10
CA TRP A 112 10.31 -19.93 16.88
C TRP A 112 10.97 -21.24 16.45
N HIS A 113 11.96 -21.69 17.22
CA HIS A 113 12.71 -22.93 16.94
C HIS A 113 11.99 -24.19 17.41
N THR A 114 10.97 -24.08 18.27
CA THR A 114 10.11 -25.19 18.72
C THR A 114 8.64 -24.87 18.51
N LEU A 115 7.84 -25.89 18.25
CA LEU A 115 6.39 -25.74 18.07
C LEU A 115 5.76 -25.18 19.34
N THR A 116 6.25 -25.59 20.50
CA THR A 116 5.78 -25.10 21.80
C THR A 116 5.96 -23.60 21.96
N ASN A 117 7.12 -23.04 21.59
CA ASN A 117 7.36 -21.60 21.67
C ASN A 117 6.44 -20.83 20.71
N PHE A 118 6.19 -21.38 19.52
CA PHE A 118 5.26 -20.78 18.57
C PHE A 118 3.81 -20.79 19.09
N VAL A 119 3.39 -21.91 19.70
CA VAL A 119 2.06 -22.01 20.31
C VAL A 119 1.93 -20.98 21.42
N GLN A 120 2.88 -20.90 22.35
CA GLN A 120 2.85 -19.87 23.41
C GLN A 120 2.72 -18.45 22.84
N TYR A 121 3.46 -18.12 21.77
CA TYR A 121 3.34 -16.86 21.06
C TYR A 121 1.92 -16.63 20.48
N LEU A 122 1.28 -17.64 19.88
CA LEU A 122 -0.09 -17.50 19.38
C LEU A 122 -1.10 -17.19 20.49
N GLY A 123 -0.83 -17.64 21.71
CA GLY A 123 -1.62 -17.35 22.91
C GLY A 123 -1.44 -15.92 23.36
N SER A 124 -0.18 -15.48 23.49
CA SER A 124 0.17 -14.09 23.81
C SER A 124 -0.35 -13.10 22.76
N SER A 125 -0.36 -13.51 21.49
CA SER A 125 -0.89 -12.70 20.38
C SER A 125 -2.43 -12.65 20.36
N GLY A 126 -3.14 -13.46 21.16
CA GLY A 126 -4.60 -13.48 21.24
C GLY A 126 -5.32 -13.98 19.98
N LYS A 127 -4.60 -14.59 19.02
CA LYS A 127 -5.17 -15.08 17.76
C LYS A 127 -5.80 -16.47 17.90
N CYS A 128 -5.32 -17.25 18.85
CA CYS A 128 -5.80 -18.61 19.13
C CYS A 128 -6.03 -18.79 20.63
N ARG A 129 -7.08 -19.54 20.99
CA ARG A 129 -7.20 -20.11 22.34
C ARG A 129 -6.32 -21.35 22.41
N ILE A 130 -5.56 -21.45 23.49
CA ILE A 130 -4.61 -22.53 23.70
C ILE A 130 -4.94 -23.20 25.02
N ASP A 131 -5.13 -24.51 24.94
CA ASP A 131 -5.38 -25.36 26.09
C ASP A 131 -4.19 -26.33 26.23
N LEU A 132 -3.58 -26.38 27.41
CA LEU A 132 -2.59 -27.40 27.75
C LEU A 132 -3.30 -28.59 28.39
N THR A 133 -3.13 -29.77 27.82
CA THR A 133 -3.64 -31.03 28.39
C THR A 133 -2.50 -32.04 28.46
N GLU A 134 -2.71 -33.15 29.16
CA GLU A 134 -1.72 -34.25 29.28
C GLU A 134 -1.28 -34.83 27.93
N LYS A 135 -2.12 -34.71 26.89
CA LYS A 135 -1.84 -35.21 25.53
C LYS A 135 -1.12 -34.18 24.63
N GLY A 136 -0.79 -33.01 25.18
CA GLY A 136 -0.09 -31.92 24.50
C GLY A 136 -0.90 -30.64 24.34
N TRP A 137 -0.42 -29.75 23.48
CA TRP A 137 -1.00 -28.44 23.22
C TRP A 137 -2.16 -28.52 22.22
N PHE A 138 -3.31 -27.99 22.60
CA PHE A 138 -4.48 -27.82 21.74
C PHE A 138 -4.64 -26.35 21.34
N ILE A 139 -4.98 -26.12 20.07
CA ILE A 139 -5.16 -24.80 19.48
C ILE A 139 -6.59 -24.73 18.93
N ALA A 140 -7.28 -23.64 19.21
CA ALA A 140 -8.54 -23.29 18.58
C ALA A 140 -8.45 -21.85 18.05
N LEU A 141 -8.76 -21.65 16.78
CA LEU A 141 -8.72 -20.32 16.18
C LEU A 141 -9.84 -19.46 16.77
N ILE A 142 -9.51 -18.23 17.16
CA ILE A 142 -10.49 -17.20 17.51
C ILE A 142 -10.79 -16.44 16.21
N ASN A 143 -12.06 -16.41 15.78
CA ASN A 143 -12.47 -15.66 14.60
C ASN A 143 -12.51 -14.14 14.89
N GLN A 144 -11.36 -13.50 15.03
CA GLN A 144 -11.26 -12.03 15.11
C GLN A 144 -11.87 -11.33 13.87
N GLU A 145 -11.85 -11.99 12.71
CA GLU A 145 -12.38 -11.45 11.46
C GLU A 145 -13.92 -11.43 11.41
N GLU A 146 -14.57 -12.30 12.17
CA GLU A 146 -16.04 -12.32 12.30
C GLU A 146 -16.53 -11.30 13.32
N GLU A 147 -15.77 -11.10 14.40
CA GLU A 147 -15.99 -10.01 15.37
C GLU A 147 -15.85 -8.65 14.71
N MET A 148 -14.76 -8.39 13.98
CA MET A 148 -14.57 -7.12 13.25
C MET A 148 -15.67 -6.87 12.20
N ARG A 149 -16.08 -7.91 11.46
CA ARG A 149 -17.18 -7.79 10.48
C ARG A 149 -18.53 -7.55 11.19
N LYS A 150 -18.77 -8.18 12.34
CA LYS A 150 -19.98 -7.95 13.15
C LYS A 150 -19.99 -6.54 13.74
N GLU A 151 -18.85 -6.05 14.23
CA GLU A 151 -18.70 -4.68 14.73
C GLU A 151 -18.94 -3.65 13.62
N GLU A 152 -18.43 -3.88 12.42
CA GLU A 152 -18.65 -3.01 11.27
C GLU A 152 -20.11 -3.02 10.83
N LEU A 153 -20.77 -4.18 10.81
CA LEU A 153 -22.21 -4.31 10.54
C LEU A 153 -23.07 -3.66 11.63
N VAL A 154 -22.68 -3.77 12.90
CA VAL A 154 -23.36 -3.12 14.02
C VAL A 154 -23.16 -1.60 13.97
N ARG A 155 -21.97 -1.13 13.62
CA ARG A 155 -21.69 0.31 13.43
C ARG A 155 -22.46 0.88 12.24
N ARG A 156 -22.52 0.13 11.14
CA ARG A 156 -23.31 0.50 9.96
C ARG A 156 -24.80 0.51 10.27
N ALA A 157 -25.32 -0.55 10.89
CA ALA A 157 -26.73 -0.62 11.30
C ALA A 157 -27.10 0.44 12.34
N LYS A 158 -26.17 0.87 13.20
CA LYS A 158 -26.39 1.99 14.11
C LYS A 158 -26.48 3.32 13.37
N SER A 159 -25.59 3.56 12.39
CA SER A 159 -25.67 4.73 11.52
C SER A 159 -26.97 4.76 10.72
N ASP A 160 -27.37 3.62 10.16
CA ASP A 160 -28.61 3.50 9.38
C ASP A 160 -29.85 3.74 10.28
N ARG A 161 -29.83 3.26 11.53
CA ARG A 161 -30.91 3.54 12.51
C ARG A 161 -30.99 5.02 12.89
N ASP A 162 -29.86 5.67 13.15
CA ASP A 162 -29.81 7.10 13.47
C ASP A 162 -30.30 7.94 12.25
N ASP A 163 -30.04 7.49 11.02
CA ASP A 163 -30.56 8.11 9.79
C ASP A 163 -32.06 7.86 9.57
N ASP A 164 -32.55 6.65 9.82
CA ASP A 164 -33.97 6.29 9.73
C ASP A 164 -34.82 7.06 10.75
N GLU A 165 -34.32 7.24 11.98
CA GLU A 165 -34.99 8.06 13.01
C GLU A 165 -35.09 9.52 12.59
N ARG A 166 -34.02 10.09 12.00
CA ARG A 166 -34.04 11.45 11.43
C ARG A 166 -35.05 11.57 10.29
N GLN A 167 -35.14 10.56 9.43
CA GLN A 167 -36.09 10.54 8.32
C GLN A 167 -37.54 10.44 8.81
N GLN A 168 -37.80 9.60 9.82
CA GLN A 168 -39.14 9.45 10.43
C GLN A 168 -39.61 10.74 11.09
N GLU A 169 -38.74 11.44 11.83
CA GLU A 169 -39.08 12.72 12.43
C GLU A 169 -39.40 13.79 11.38
N PHE A 170 -38.68 13.79 10.25
CA PHE A 170 -38.96 14.68 9.12
C PHE A 170 -40.30 14.37 8.45
N LEU A 171 -40.59 13.09 8.22
CA LEU A 171 -41.88 12.61 7.70
C LEU A 171 -43.04 12.95 8.64
N GLN A 172 -42.84 12.78 9.95
CA GLN A 172 -43.85 13.09 10.96
C GLN A 172 -44.15 14.59 11.02
N ARG A 173 -43.12 15.45 10.97
CA ARG A 173 -43.29 16.91 10.89
C ARG A 173 -44.00 17.37 9.61
N GLN A 174 -43.82 16.67 8.49
CA GLN A 174 -44.59 16.96 7.27
C GLN A 174 -46.04 16.50 7.40
N ALA A 175 -46.28 15.33 7.99
CA ALA A 175 -47.61 14.78 8.21
C ALA A 175 -48.43 15.63 9.21
N GLU A 176 -47.78 16.16 10.25
CA GLU A 176 -48.40 17.06 11.23
C GLU A 176 -48.79 18.38 10.58
N ARG A 177 -47.89 19.01 9.80
CA ARG A 177 -48.23 20.22 9.02
C ARG A 177 -49.36 19.97 8.01
N ALA A 178 -49.36 18.83 7.34
CA ALA A 178 -50.45 18.45 6.43
C ALA A 178 -51.77 18.25 7.17
N LYS A 179 -51.74 17.62 8.37
CA LYS A 179 -52.92 17.48 9.24
C LYS A 179 -53.42 18.81 9.77
N GLU A 180 -52.54 19.74 10.13
CA GLU A 180 -52.92 21.08 10.57
C GLU A 180 -53.51 21.91 9.42
N LEU A 181 -52.97 21.80 8.20
CA LEU A 181 -53.56 22.42 7.00
C LEU A 181 -54.91 21.79 6.62
N GLN A 182 -55.08 20.49 6.85
CA GLN A 182 -56.34 19.80 6.64
C GLN A 182 -57.36 20.14 7.73
N ASN A 183 -56.93 20.25 9.00
CA ASN A 183 -57.77 20.59 10.14
C ASN A 183 -58.16 22.08 10.14
N SER A 184 -57.28 22.97 9.67
CA SER A 184 -57.60 24.38 9.40
C SER A 184 -58.46 24.58 8.17
N SER A 185 -58.56 23.58 7.29
CA SER A 185 -59.60 23.50 6.25
C SER A 185 -60.92 22.91 6.74
N VAL A 186 -61.05 22.55 8.03
CA VAL A 186 -62.31 22.17 8.69
C VAL A 186 -62.81 23.31 9.59
N VAL A 187 -62.81 24.54 9.05
CA VAL A 187 -63.78 25.58 9.43
C VAL A 187 -64.38 26.14 8.15
N GLY A 188 -65.07 25.26 7.43
CA GLY A 188 -65.84 25.55 6.25
C GLY A 188 -66.77 24.38 6.03
N THR A 189 -67.99 24.47 6.56
CA THR A 189 -69.05 23.49 6.35
C THR A 189 -69.25 23.22 4.86
N SER A 190 -68.79 22.07 4.37
CA SER A 190 -69.31 21.45 3.16
C SER A 190 -69.98 20.14 3.54
N GLN A 191 -71.20 20.26 4.07
CA GLN A 191 -72.18 19.19 3.91
C GLN A 191 -72.21 18.81 2.42
N PRO A 192 -72.18 17.52 2.04
CA PRO A 192 -72.47 17.12 0.68
C PRO A 192 -73.94 17.43 0.42
N SER A 193 -74.23 18.62 -0.10
CA SER A 193 -75.57 18.99 -0.53
C SER A 193 -75.90 18.19 -1.79
N GLU A 194 -76.83 17.25 -1.69
CA GLU A 194 -77.36 16.56 -2.87
C GLU A 194 -78.00 17.58 -3.82
N LEU A 195 -77.55 17.58 -5.07
CA LEU A 195 -78.13 18.38 -6.14
C LEU A 195 -79.50 17.82 -6.52
N LEU A 196 -80.56 18.32 -5.88
CA LEU A 196 -81.94 18.12 -6.31
C LEU A 196 -82.17 18.86 -7.63
N ARG A 197 -82.22 18.11 -8.75
CA ARG A 197 -82.71 18.61 -10.05
C ARG A 197 -84.22 18.80 -9.98
N LYS A 198 -84.69 20.05 -9.97
CA LYS A 198 -86.04 20.37 -10.45
C LYS A 198 -85.90 20.76 -11.92
N GLU A 199 -86.22 19.79 -12.77
CA GLU A 199 -86.29 19.85 -14.24
C GLU A 199 -84.97 19.63 -15.02
N SER A 200 -85.09 18.81 -16.06
CA SER A 200 -84.02 18.16 -16.79
C SER A 200 -83.79 18.83 -18.14
N ASN A 201 -82.79 19.70 -18.24
CA ASN A 201 -81.92 19.94 -19.42
C ASN A 201 -81.38 21.37 -19.45
N ASP A 202 -80.42 21.69 -18.58
CA ASP A 202 -79.56 22.85 -18.80
C ASP A 202 -78.07 22.46 -18.73
N LYS A 203 -77.31 22.93 -19.72
CA LYS A 203 -75.91 22.58 -19.95
C LYS A 203 -75.01 23.33 -18.97
N ILE A 204 -74.36 22.59 -18.07
CA ILE A 204 -73.42 23.14 -17.09
C ILE A 204 -72.14 23.58 -17.82
N THR A 205 -71.85 24.89 -17.82
CA THR A 205 -70.63 25.46 -18.40
C THR A 205 -69.71 25.90 -17.27
N ILE A 206 -68.59 25.18 -17.08
CA ILE A 206 -67.61 25.48 -16.02
C ILE A 206 -66.44 26.24 -16.66
N ASN A 207 -66.40 27.57 -16.49
CA ASN A 207 -65.29 28.41 -16.97
C ASN A 207 -64.22 28.57 -15.89
N LEU A 208 -63.12 27.82 -15.97
CA LEU A 208 -61.91 28.05 -15.17
C LEU A 208 -60.94 28.97 -15.94
N SER A 209 -60.90 30.26 -15.63
CA SER A 209 -59.90 31.19 -16.18
C SER A 209 -58.63 31.20 -15.32
N MET A 210 -57.59 30.49 -15.75
CA MET A 210 -56.25 30.58 -15.14
C MET A 210 -55.53 31.83 -15.65
N LYS A 211 -55.27 32.80 -14.77
CA LYS A 211 -54.49 34.02 -15.08
C LYS A 211 -52.99 33.69 -14.98
N LYS A 212 -52.33 33.57 -16.13
CA LYS A 212 -50.88 33.38 -16.26
C LYS A 212 -50.18 34.73 -16.08
N LEU A 213 -49.42 34.90 -14.99
CA LEU A 213 -48.38 35.92 -14.88
C LEU A 213 -47.05 35.26 -15.29
N ALA A 214 -46.37 35.88 -16.26
CA ALA A 214 -45.05 35.48 -16.71
C ALA A 214 -44.00 36.34 -15.99
N VAL A 215 -43.05 35.69 -15.31
CA VAL A 215 -41.64 36.10 -15.26
C VAL A 215 -40.79 34.82 -15.29
N GLN A 216 -39.69 34.91 -16.02
CA GLN A 216 -38.82 33.84 -16.51
C GLN A 216 -37.80 33.37 -15.45
N ASP A 217 -37.24 32.20 -15.77
CA ASP A 217 -35.96 31.61 -15.33
C ASP A 217 -35.86 30.96 -13.94
N ALA A 218 -36.06 29.64 -13.92
CA ALA A 218 -34.99 28.63 -13.73
C ALA A 218 -35.62 27.22 -13.62
N ALA A 219 -35.13 26.29 -14.43
CA ALA A 219 -35.72 24.96 -14.62
C ALA A 219 -35.55 24.03 -13.39
N HIS A 220 -36.63 23.28 -13.14
CA HIS A 220 -36.87 22.37 -12.04
C HIS A 220 -36.21 20.99 -12.15
N PRO A 221 -36.04 20.30 -11.00
CA PRO A 221 -35.98 18.85 -10.88
C PRO A 221 -37.40 18.21 -10.84
N THR A 222 -37.46 16.97 -11.34
CA THR A 222 -38.21 15.76 -10.91
C THR A 222 -39.75 15.69 -10.81
N SER A 223 -40.24 14.51 -11.26
CA SER A 223 -41.42 13.72 -10.80
C SER A 223 -42.81 14.22 -11.24
N SER A 224 -43.86 13.41 -11.42
CA SER A 224 -44.21 11.99 -11.24
C SER A 224 -45.68 11.87 -11.70
N GLY A 225 -46.18 10.66 -12.02
CA GLY A 225 -47.62 10.48 -12.17
C GLY A 225 -48.04 9.02 -12.35
N VAL A 226 -48.70 8.50 -11.32
CA VAL A 226 -49.38 7.20 -11.24
C VAL A 226 -50.90 7.38 -11.33
N ALA A 227 -51.63 6.35 -11.76
CA ALA A 227 -53.06 6.10 -11.47
C ALA A 227 -53.30 4.56 -11.62
N SER A 228 -53.62 3.81 -10.55
CA SER A 228 -54.95 3.46 -9.97
C SER A 228 -55.74 2.41 -10.76
N ALA A 229 -55.74 1.12 -10.34
CA ALA A 229 -56.79 0.36 -9.60
C ALA A 229 -57.81 -0.32 -10.55
N SER A 230 -58.37 -1.54 -10.39
CA SER A 230 -58.45 -2.58 -9.33
C SER A 230 -59.18 -3.83 -9.90
N ASN A 231 -58.89 -5.05 -9.43
CA ASN A 231 -59.84 -6.16 -9.05
C ASN A 231 -59.24 -7.58 -9.09
N VAL A 232 -59.87 -8.46 -8.30
CA VAL A 232 -59.38 -9.71 -7.68
C VAL A 232 -60.21 -10.93 -8.14
N PHE A 233 -59.54 -12.10 -8.22
CA PHE A 233 -60.04 -13.50 -8.21
C PHE A 233 -60.54 -14.16 -9.52
N GLU A 234 -59.77 -15.13 -10.07
CA GLU A 234 -60.11 -16.58 -10.21
C GLU A 234 -58.98 -17.35 -10.94
N LYS A 235 -58.74 -18.61 -10.54
CA LYS A 235 -57.91 -19.64 -11.21
C LYS A 235 -58.90 -20.65 -11.83
N PRO A 236 -58.60 -21.39 -12.94
CA PRO A 236 -57.60 -22.46 -12.91
C PRO A 236 -56.92 -22.82 -14.26
N MET A 237 -56.23 -23.96 -14.23
CA MET A 237 -55.25 -24.60 -15.12
C MET A 237 -55.71 -24.96 -16.55
N VAL A 238 -54.76 -25.16 -17.50
CA VAL A 238 -54.39 -26.44 -18.17
C VAL A 238 -53.53 -26.21 -19.44
N LYS A 239 -52.51 -27.09 -19.60
CA LYS A 239 -51.71 -27.57 -20.76
C LYS A 239 -52.19 -27.14 -22.17
N LYS A 240 -51.36 -26.93 -23.21
CA LYS A 240 -50.47 -27.92 -23.88
C LYS A 240 -49.75 -27.25 -25.08
N GLU A 241 -48.77 -27.97 -25.61
CA GLU A 241 -47.74 -27.71 -26.62
C GLU A 241 -48.17 -27.36 -28.07
N ALA A 242 -47.17 -26.83 -28.82
CA ALA A 242 -46.91 -26.88 -30.28
C ALA A 242 -47.84 -26.06 -31.22
N CYS A 243 -47.44 -25.53 -32.39
CA CYS A 243 -46.21 -25.30 -33.18
C CYS A 243 -46.56 -24.11 -34.13
N ASP A 244 -45.63 -23.43 -34.82
CA ASP A 244 -45.37 -23.65 -36.27
C ASP A 244 -44.19 -22.73 -36.68
N SER A 245 -43.01 -23.27 -37.01
CA SER A 245 -42.41 -23.45 -38.36
C SER A 245 -42.26 -22.16 -39.17
N ARG A 246 -41.05 -21.78 -39.64
CA ARG A 246 -40.26 -22.28 -40.80
C ARG A 246 -38.94 -21.48 -40.83
N SER A 247 -37.78 -21.86 -41.35
CA SER A 247 -37.14 -23.06 -41.95
C SER A 247 -35.65 -22.66 -42.09
N HIS A 248 -34.68 -23.38 -41.49
CA HIS A 248 -33.77 -24.38 -42.12
C HIS A 248 -33.17 -23.96 -43.49
N SER A 249 -31.85 -23.93 -43.66
CA SER A 249 -30.95 -25.11 -43.79
C SER A 249 -29.47 -24.69 -43.55
N ASN A 250 -28.68 -25.42 -42.72
CA ASN A 250 -27.79 -26.56 -43.03
C ASN A 250 -26.79 -26.30 -44.18
N SER A 251 -25.48 -26.60 -44.13
CA SER A 251 -24.79 -27.71 -43.47
C SER A 251 -23.25 -27.64 -43.64
N TYR A 252 -22.53 -28.07 -42.60
CA TYR A 252 -21.34 -28.95 -42.52
C TYR A 252 -20.05 -28.78 -43.37
N LYS A 253 -18.94 -28.82 -42.59
CA LYS A 253 -17.69 -29.63 -42.73
C LYS A 253 -16.46 -29.07 -43.50
N ARG A 254 -15.44 -28.76 -42.68
CA ARG A 254 -14.12 -29.44 -42.55
C ARG A 254 -12.95 -29.07 -43.51
N ARG A 255 -11.88 -28.58 -42.85
CA ARG A 255 -10.43 -28.92 -42.95
C ARG A 255 -9.49 -28.18 -43.93
N GLN A 256 -8.30 -27.88 -43.36
CA GLN A 256 -6.95 -27.70 -43.94
C GLN A 256 -6.70 -26.39 -44.73
N LYS A 257 -5.53 -25.74 -44.76
CA LYS A 257 -4.25 -25.71 -44.01
C LYS A 257 -3.43 -24.56 -44.65
N ASP A 258 -2.46 -24.01 -43.92
CA ASP A 258 -1.23 -23.35 -44.40
C ASP A 258 -1.19 -21.87 -44.86
N VAL A 259 -0.31 -21.14 -44.15
CA VAL A 259 0.70 -20.15 -44.62
C VAL A 259 0.23 -18.84 -45.26
N SER A 260 0.45 -17.70 -44.58
CA SER A 260 1.48 -16.70 -44.95
C SER A 260 1.33 -15.35 -44.21
N GLN A 261 2.50 -14.84 -43.82
CA GLN A 261 2.89 -13.47 -43.52
C GLN A 261 1.88 -12.34 -43.83
N ARG A 262 1.69 -11.40 -42.88
CA ARG A 262 1.82 -9.95 -43.16
C ARG A 262 1.73 -9.06 -41.92
N LYS A 263 2.79 -8.26 -41.75
CA LYS A 263 2.91 -7.03 -40.95
C LYS A 263 1.74 -6.06 -41.19
N ARG A 264 1.21 -5.41 -40.14
CA ARG A 264 0.66 -4.03 -40.09
C ARG A 264 0.80 -3.53 -38.63
N LYS A 265 1.66 -2.55 -38.30
CA LYS A 265 1.44 -1.07 -38.33
C LYS A 265 0.07 -0.73 -37.71
N ALA A 266 -0.05 -0.26 -36.46
CA ALA A 266 0.40 0.99 -35.83
C ALA A 266 -0.20 2.23 -36.51
N ASP A 267 -1.33 2.69 -35.95
CA ASP A 267 -1.92 4.01 -36.20
C ASP A 267 -1.64 4.92 -34.99
N TYR A 268 -1.09 6.09 -35.31
CA TYR A 268 -0.71 7.22 -34.46
C TYR A 268 -1.28 8.45 -35.15
N GLU A 269 -1.98 9.31 -34.41
CA GLU A 269 -2.37 10.71 -34.68
C GLU A 269 -2.51 11.33 -33.26
N ASP A 270 -2.09 12.54 -32.89
CA ASP A 270 -1.51 13.70 -33.58
C ASP A 270 -0.94 14.67 -32.49
N TYR A 271 -0.09 15.62 -32.89
CA TYR A 271 0.94 16.40 -32.15
C TYR A 271 0.47 17.88 -31.89
N PRO A 272 1.18 18.81 -31.15
CA PRO A 272 2.49 19.37 -31.56
C PRO A 272 3.54 19.70 -30.45
N THR A 273 4.82 19.72 -30.87
CA THR A 273 6.07 20.14 -30.21
C THR A 273 6.08 21.54 -29.59
N SER A 274 6.95 21.74 -28.58
CA SER A 274 8.06 22.70 -28.71
C SER A 274 9.26 22.39 -27.81
N GLN A 275 10.34 21.94 -28.46
CA GLN A 275 11.76 22.26 -28.26
C GLN A 275 12.39 22.26 -26.85
N ARG A 276 13.25 21.26 -26.62
CA ARG A 276 14.71 21.44 -26.44
C ARG A 276 15.42 20.10 -26.59
N LYS A 277 16.17 19.95 -27.68
CA LYS A 277 17.15 18.86 -27.90
C LYS A 277 18.51 19.34 -27.36
N ALA A 278 19.08 18.60 -26.41
CA ALA A 278 20.53 18.44 -26.24
C ALA A 278 20.79 17.32 -25.19
N ASP A 279 21.72 16.42 -25.52
CA ASP A 279 22.35 15.39 -24.67
C ASP A 279 21.58 14.12 -24.28
N ASP A 280 21.30 13.29 -25.29
CA ASP A 280 20.85 11.91 -25.11
C ASP A 280 22.01 10.89 -25.28
N ASN A 281 23.06 11.07 -24.46
CA ASN A 281 24.13 10.07 -24.33
C ASN A 281 24.51 9.85 -22.86
N LYS A 282 23.50 9.71 -21.99
CA LYS A 282 23.69 9.21 -20.63
C LYS A 282 23.54 7.69 -20.64
N HIS A 283 24.68 7.04 -20.43
CA HIS A 283 24.85 5.64 -20.03
C HIS A 283 23.57 5.04 -19.42
N ARG A 284 23.00 4.01 -20.05
CA ARG A 284 21.95 3.19 -19.44
C ARG A 284 22.49 2.66 -18.12
N LYS A 285 22.10 3.28 -17.00
CA LYS A 285 22.52 2.89 -15.64
C LYS A 285 22.27 1.39 -15.49
N SER A 286 23.27 0.67 -14.98
CA SER A 286 23.18 -0.77 -14.75
C SER A 286 22.08 -1.06 -13.72
N ALA A 287 21.41 -2.21 -13.80
CA ALA A 287 20.42 -2.62 -12.79
C ALA A 287 21.00 -2.64 -11.36
N LEU A 288 22.33 -2.75 -11.23
CA LEU A 288 23.03 -2.63 -9.95
C LEU A 288 23.15 -1.18 -9.46
N ASP A 289 23.30 -0.21 -10.36
CA ASP A 289 23.35 1.22 -10.01
C ASP A 289 21.97 1.71 -9.59
N GLU A 290 20.90 1.17 -10.18
CA GLU A 290 19.51 1.51 -9.83
C GLU A 290 19.11 0.96 -8.45
N ILE A 291 19.52 -0.27 -8.11
CA ILE A 291 19.32 -0.84 -6.76
C ILE A 291 20.12 -0.05 -5.73
N ARG A 292 21.38 0.30 -6.06
CA ARG A 292 22.24 1.09 -5.18
C ARG A 292 21.68 2.49 -4.93
N GLU A 293 21.21 3.18 -5.97
CA GLU A 293 20.60 4.51 -5.85
C GLU A 293 19.31 4.46 -5.01
N MET A 294 18.53 3.38 -5.11
CA MET A 294 17.33 3.19 -4.30
C MET A 294 17.65 2.97 -2.82
N GLU A 295 18.69 2.19 -2.51
CA GLU A 295 19.16 1.98 -1.15
C GLU A 295 19.73 3.27 -0.53
N GLU A 296 20.49 4.04 -1.32
CA GLU A 296 21.01 5.34 -0.92
C GLU A 296 19.90 6.32 -0.61
N LYS A 297 18.86 6.41 -1.45
CA LYS A 297 17.68 7.24 -1.19
C LYS A 297 16.91 6.78 0.04
N LYS A 298 16.85 5.48 0.31
CA LYS A 298 16.19 4.94 1.51
C LYS A 298 16.97 5.30 2.78
N LYS A 299 18.29 5.14 2.75
CA LYS A 299 19.20 5.57 3.83
C LYS A 299 19.15 7.08 4.02
N GLU A 300 19.11 7.85 2.93
CA GLU A 300 18.95 9.30 2.96
C GLU A 300 17.65 9.69 3.65
N ARG A 301 16.50 9.11 3.26
CA ARG A 301 15.21 9.41 3.90
C ARG A 301 15.17 9.07 5.40
N HIS A 302 15.87 8.02 5.82
CA HIS A 302 15.92 7.63 7.23
C HIS A 302 16.91 8.47 8.05
N ASN A 303 18.05 8.82 7.44
CA ASN A 303 19.14 9.51 8.13
C ASN A 303 19.05 11.04 8.03
N ARG A 304 18.21 11.57 7.12
CA ARG A 304 17.91 13.00 7.02
C ARG A 304 17.15 13.42 8.27
N LYS A 305 17.83 14.15 9.14
CA LYS A 305 17.21 14.81 10.28
C LYS A 305 17.22 16.31 10.08
N ASP A 306 16.40 17.00 10.86
CA ASP A 306 16.30 18.45 10.88
C ASP A 306 17.54 19.12 11.49
N TYR A 307 18.19 18.43 12.44
CA TYR A 307 19.43 18.89 13.05
C TYR A 307 20.69 18.32 12.37
N TRP A 308 21.67 19.20 12.18
CA TRP A 308 22.95 18.90 11.52
C TRP A 308 24.19 19.27 12.36
N LEU A 309 24.05 19.90 13.54
CA LEU A 309 25.21 20.22 14.35
C LEU A 309 25.89 18.95 14.89
N HIS A 310 27.23 18.95 14.84
CA HIS A 310 28.09 17.89 15.38
C HIS A 310 29.28 18.48 16.11
N THR A 311 29.85 17.73 17.04
CA THR A 311 31.07 18.10 17.75
C THR A 311 32.30 17.98 16.86
N GLY A 312 33.28 18.87 17.02
CA GLY A 312 34.55 18.83 16.30
C GLY A 312 34.48 19.33 14.85
N ILE A 313 33.41 20.03 14.47
CA ILE A 313 33.33 20.75 13.20
C ILE A 313 33.67 22.22 13.39
N ILE A 314 34.14 22.85 12.32
CA ILE A 314 34.34 24.31 12.27
C ILE A 314 33.09 24.92 11.65
N VAL A 315 32.51 25.89 12.33
CA VAL A 315 31.35 26.65 11.86
C VAL A 315 31.68 28.13 11.76
N LYS A 316 30.94 28.83 10.91
CA LYS A 316 31.04 30.27 10.76
C LYS A 316 29.79 30.93 11.33
N VAL A 317 29.97 31.89 12.21
CA VAL A 317 28.85 32.55 12.89
C VAL A 317 28.26 33.63 11.97
N LEU A 318 26.94 33.64 11.82
CA LEU A 318 26.21 34.62 11.02
C LEU A 318 25.41 35.62 11.86
N THR A 319 25.17 35.32 13.14
CA THR A 319 24.39 36.23 13.99
C THR A 319 25.15 37.51 14.31
N LYS A 320 24.46 38.65 14.24
CA LYS A 320 24.97 39.96 14.68
C LYS A 320 24.57 40.27 16.13
N LYS A 321 23.74 39.43 16.74
CA LYS A 321 23.12 39.69 18.05
C LYS A 321 24.11 39.60 19.22
N LEU A 322 25.15 38.79 19.07
CA LEU A 322 26.15 38.54 20.12
C LEU A 322 27.36 39.48 20.03
N GLY A 323 27.36 40.43 19.08
CA GLY A 323 28.44 41.38 18.84
C GLY A 323 28.92 41.37 17.39
N VAL A 324 29.45 42.51 16.92
CA VAL A 324 30.04 42.62 15.58
C VAL A 324 31.36 41.84 15.48
N GLU A 325 32.03 41.66 16.61
CA GLU A 325 33.33 40.97 16.73
C GLU A 325 33.23 39.49 16.34
N TYR A 326 32.10 38.83 16.63
CA TYR A 326 31.88 37.42 16.30
C TYR A 326 31.20 37.22 14.94
N TYR A 327 30.77 38.29 14.26
CA TYR A 327 30.09 38.16 12.97
C TYR A 327 31.08 37.71 11.89
N LYS A 328 30.78 36.59 11.21
CA LYS A 328 31.64 35.89 10.24
C LYS A 328 32.94 35.33 10.83
N ALA A 329 33.09 35.33 12.15
CA ALA A 329 34.17 34.61 12.81
C ALA A 329 33.98 33.09 12.64
N LYS A 330 35.09 32.37 12.63
CA LYS A 330 35.10 30.90 12.58
C LYS A 330 35.32 30.38 13.99
N GLY A 331 34.52 29.42 14.40
CA GLY A 331 34.64 28.78 15.70
C GLY A 331 34.62 27.26 15.60
N ILE A 332 35.14 26.61 16.62
CA ILE A 332 35.14 25.15 16.74
C ILE A 332 33.98 24.75 17.63
N VAL A 333 33.17 23.80 17.18
CA VAL A 333 32.08 23.23 18.00
C VAL A 333 32.69 22.27 19.02
N GLU A 334 32.66 22.62 20.29
CA GLU A 334 33.25 21.82 21.38
C GLU A 334 32.26 20.76 21.89
N SER A 335 31.03 21.17 22.23
CA SER A 335 30.00 20.28 22.76
C SER A 335 28.61 20.68 22.27
N LEU A 336 27.69 19.71 22.24
CA LEU A 336 26.27 19.95 21.96
C LEU A 336 25.52 20.02 23.29
N VAL A 337 24.76 21.09 23.50
CA VAL A 337 23.87 21.21 24.67
C VAL A 337 22.58 20.45 24.36
N ASP A 338 21.99 20.75 23.21
CA ASP A 338 20.79 20.15 22.67
C ASP A 338 21.06 19.69 21.22
N GLU A 339 20.11 18.99 20.60
CA GLU A 339 20.23 18.60 19.19
C GLU A 339 20.38 19.80 18.23
N TYR A 340 19.91 20.98 18.64
CA TYR A 340 19.87 22.21 17.84
C TYR A 340 20.86 23.28 18.30
N THR A 341 21.40 23.18 19.51
CA THR A 341 22.22 24.22 20.13
C THR A 341 23.57 23.67 20.56
N ALA A 342 24.64 24.38 20.17
CA ALA A 342 26.02 23.97 20.41
C ALA A 342 26.82 25.05 21.15
N THR A 343 27.80 24.61 21.94
CA THR A 343 28.85 25.48 22.48
C THR A 343 29.99 25.59 21.47
N VAL A 344 30.18 26.79 20.93
CA VAL A 344 31.21 27.10 19.95
C VAL A 344 32.30 27.92 20.63
N ASN A 345 33.54 27.45 20.51
CA ASN A 345 34.72 28.17 20.97
C ASN A 345 35.26 29.04 19.82
N ILE A 346 35.26 30.36 20.02
CA ILE A 346 35.80 31.36 19.10
C ILE A 346 36.96 32.04 19.81
N ASP A 347 38.19 31.79 19.34
CA ASP A 347 39.42 32.42 19.85
C ASP A 347 39.57 32.43 21.40
N GLY A 348 38.99 31.44 22.10
CA GLY A 348 39.01 31.31 23.56
C GLY A 348 37.67 31.59 24.25
N ASP A 349 36.71 32.21 23.58
CA ASP A 349 35.39 32.51 24.10
C ASP A 349 34.38 31.40 23.78
N ILE A 350 33.69 30.89 24.79
CA ILE A 350 32.69 29.83 24.65
C ILE A 350 31.29 30.45 24.52
N LEU A 351 30.70 30.40 23.33
CA LEU A 351 29.37 30.93 23.04
C LEU A 351 28.37 29.81 22.77
N LYS A 352 27.14 29.98 23.27
CA LYS A 352 26.01 29.09 22.93
C LYS A 352 25.31 29.60 21.68
N LEU A 353 25.32 28.81 20.62
CA LEU A 353 24.74 29.16 19.31
C LEU A 353 23.75 28.11 18.84
N ASP A 354 22.64 28.57 18.29
CA ASP A 354 21.66 27.73 17.61
C ASP A 354 22.08 27.45 16.16
N GLN A 355 21.59 26.34 15.59
CA GLN A 355 21.89 25.94 14.22
C GLN A 355 21.56 27.01 13.17
N ARG A 356 20.59 27.90 13.44
CA ARG A 356 20.18 28.98 12.52
C ARG A 356 21.18 30.11 12.45
N ASP A 357 21.99 30.27 13.49
CA ASP A 357 22.93 31.37 13.66
C ASP A 357 24.34 31.00 13.14
N VAL A 358 24.52 29.78 12.62
CA VAL A 358 25.79 29.24 12.15
C VAL A 358 25.70 28.63 10.75
N GLU A 359 26.79 28.71 10.00
CA GLU A 359 26.98 28.20 8.64
C GLU A 359 28.10 27.16 8.63
N THR A 360 27.98 26.12 7.78
CA THR A 360 29.07 25.16 7.57
C THR A 360 30.26 25.84 6.88
N VAL A 361 31.47 25.34 7.14
CA VAL A 361 32.69 25.87 6.53
C VAL A 361 33.29 24.84 5.58
N ILE A 362 33.53 25.24 4.33
CA ILE A 362 34.17 24.38 3.33
C ILE A 362 35.68 24.71 3.29
N PRO A 363 36.58 23.74 3.53
CA PRO A 363 38.02 23.94 3.46
C PRO A 363 38.52 23.94 2.00
N ALA A 364 39.82 24.14 1.82
CA ALA A 364 40.48 23.90 0.54
C ALA A 364 40.44 22.41 0.15
N ILE A 365 40.53 22.14 -1.14
CA ILE A 365 40.57 20.80 -1.72
C ILE A 365 41.70 19.97 -1.07
N GLY A 366 41.43 18.69 -0.78
CA GLY A 366 42.35 17.76 -0.14
C GLY A 366 42.31 17.76 1.39
N ARG A 367 41.50 18.60 2.03
CA ARG A 367 41.31 18.61 3.48
C ARG A 367 40.17 17.69 3.91
N LYS A 368 40.22 17.26 5.17
CA LYS A 368 39.19 16.41 5.78
C LYS A 368 37.95 17.24 6.16
N MET A 369 36.80 16.61 6.01
CA MET A 369 35.48 17.14 6.33
C MET A 369 34.65 16.05 7.00
N LEU A 370 33.60 16.47 7.71
CA LEU A 370 32.59 15.60 8.27
C LEU A 370 31.29 15.79 7.50
N ILE A 371 30.66 14.68 7.11
CA ILE A 371 29.30 14.68 6.58
C ILE A 371 28.34 14.76 7.77
N VAL A 372 27.65 15.89 7.88
CA VAL A 372 26.80 16.21 9.03
C VAL A 372 25.37 15.69 8.87
N ASN A 373 24.90 15.56 7.63
CA ASN A 373 23.54 15.13 7.32
C ASN A 373 23.48 14.30 6.01
N GLY A 374 22.36 13.60 5.79
CA GLY A 374 22.15 12.74 4.62
C GLY A 374 22.52 11.26 4.83
N ALA A 375 22.67 10.51 3.73
CA ALA A 375 22.86 9.05 3.78
C ALA A 375 24.12 8.61 4.54
N TYR A 376 25.19 9.42 4.47
CA TYR A 376 26.52 9.15 5.04
C TYR A 376 26.81 9.98 6.29
N ARG A 377 25.77 10.34 7.05
CA ARG A 377 25.91 11.10 8.30
C ARG A 377 26.96 10.48 9.24
N ASN A 378 27.73 11.33 9.90
CA ASN A 378 28.84 10.98 10.83
C ASN A 378 30.03 10.28 10.15
N THR A 379 30.16 10.39 8.83
CA THR A 379 31.29 9.80 8.10
C THR A 379 32.32 10.88 7.77
N ARG A 380 33.60 10.57 8.01
CA ARG A 380 34.72 11.43 7.61
C ARG A 380 35.05 11.25 6.13
N ALA A 381 35.29 12.36 5.45
CA ALA A 381 35.57 12.40 4.02
C ALA A 381 36.67 13.40 3.68
N VAL A 382 37.30 13.24 2.51
CA VAL A 382 38.23 14.22 1.94
C VAL A 382 37.52 14.98 0.83
N LEU A 383 37.67 16.31 0.81
CA LEU A 383 37.16 17.14 -0.26
C LEU A 383 37.98 16.96 -1.54
N GLU A 384 37.34 16.51 -2.62
CA GLU A 384 38.00 16.26 -3.91
C GLU A 384 37.74 17.38 -4.91
N LYS A 385 36.47 17.82 -5.03
CA LYS A 385 36.09 18.89 -5.93
C LYS A 385 34.92 19.69 -5.36
N ILE A 386 34.87 20.97 -5.70
CA ILE A 386 33.77 21.88 -5.38
C ILE A 386 32.99 22.14 -6.67
N ASP A 387 31.68 22.01 -6.61
CA ASP A 387 30.74 22.32 -7.69
C ASP A 387 29.85 23.50 -7.28
N GLU A 388 30.35 24.70 -7.55
CA GLU A 388 29.70 25.99 -7.27
C GLU A 388 28.29 26.15 -7.86
N PRO A 389 27.99 25.76 -9.12
CA PRO A 389 26.66 26.01 -9.71
C PRO A 389 25.53 25.23 -9.01
N ASN A 390 25.85 24.05 -8.46
CA ASN A 390 24.87 23.20 -7.77
C ASN A 390 24.95 23.32 -6.24
N PHE A 391 25.78 24.23 -5.70
CA PHE A 391 26.06 24.36 -4.27
C PHE A 391 26.40 23.00 -3.62
N SER A 392 27.24 22.21 -4.30
CA SER A 392 27.57 20.85 -3.89
C SER A 392 29.07 20.58 -3.87
N VAL A 393 29.50 19.73 -2.96
CA VAL A 393 30.87 19.23 -2.81
C VAL A 393 30.93 17.77 -3.20
N ILE A 394 31.99 17.42 -3.89
CA ILE A 394 32.35 16.05 -4.22
C ILE A 394 33.35 15.58 -3.16
N LEU A 395 32.90 14.63 -2.34
CA LEU A 395 33.63 14.11 -1.20
C LEU A 395 34.01 12.65 -1.44
N ARG A 396 35.22 12.28 -1.03
CA ARG A 396 35.67 10.89 -1.00
C ARG A 396 35.64 10.36 0.43
N LEU A 397 34.87 9.31 0.68
CA LEU A 397 34.70 8.74 2.02
C LEU A 397 35.98 8.02 2.48
N ILE A 398 36.46 8.33 3.69
CA ILE A 398 37.63 7.69 4.30
C ILE A 398 37.21 6.50 5.17
N GLU A 399 36.05 6.63 5.84
CA GLU A 399 35.56 5.70 6.86
C GLU A 399 34.23 5.06 6.43
N GLY A 400 33.91 3.88 6.97
CA GLY A 400 32.64 3.17 6.75
C GLY A 400 32.67 2.09 5.65
N PHE A 401 31.50 1.48 5.41
CA PHE A 401 31.31 0.39 4.43
C PHE A 401 31.52 0.84 2.97
N ALA A 402 31.41 2.15 2.71
CA ALA A 402 31.60 2.76 1.40
C ALA A 402 32.95 3.50 1.29
N ARG A 403 34.01 2.95 1.88
CA ARG A 403 35.37 3.52 1.81
C ARG A 403 35.84 3.71 0.36
N ASP A 404 36.55 4.80 0.11
CA ASP A 404 37.03 5.25 -1.21
C ASP A 404 35.94 5.56 -2.25
N ARG A 405 34.67 5.62 -1.82
CA ARG A 405 33.58 6.05 -2.69
C ARG A 405 33.52 7.57 -2.81
N VAL A 406 33.30 8.03 -4.03
CA VAL A 406 33.04 9.43 -4.35
C VAL A 406 31.53 9.70 -4.27
N VAL A 407 31.13 10.67 -3.45
CA VAL A 407 29.74 11.06 -3.20
C VAL A 407 29.61 12.56 -3.43
N CYS A 408 28.50 12.97 -4.04
CA CYS A 408 28.13 14.38 -4.18
C CYS A 408 27.17 14.77 -3.04
N VAL A 409 27.51 15.80 -2.28
CA VAL A 409 26.82 16.23 -1.06
C VAL A 409 26.63 17.74 -1.11
N PRO A 410 25.47 18.32 -0.73
CA PRO A 410 25.29 19.77 -0.71
C PRO A 410 26.13 20.44 0.39
N TYR A 411 26.39 21.75 0.26
CA TYR A 411 27.21 22.51 1.21
C TYR A 411 26.69 22.50 2.65
N GLU A 412 25.37 22.45 2.84
CA GLU A 412 24.72 22.38 4.16
C GLU A 412 25.01 21.06 4.89
N ASP A 413 25.34 20.00 4.14
CA ASP A 413 25.45 18.64 4.66
C ASP A 413 26.90 18.21 4.93
N ALA A 414 27.87 19.11 4.71
CA ALA A 414 29.27 18.84 4.98
C ALA A 414 29.95 20.06 5.59
N SER A 415 30.71 19.84 6.68
CA SER A 415 31.52 20.89 7.29
C SER A 415 32.96 20.46 7.50
N LYS A 416 33.87 21.43 7.52
CA LYS A 416 35.28 21.24 7.82
C LYS A 416 35.43 20.62 9.21
N LEU A 417 36.25 19.58 9.30
CA LEU A 417 36.62 18.98 10.58
C LEU A 417 37.72 19.83 11.24
N ALA A 418 37.64 20.06 12.54
CA ALA A 418 38.76 20.55 13.33
C ALA A 418 39.76 19.39 13.47
N ASP A 419 40.88 19.47 12.76
CA ASP A 419 42.01 18.53 12.88
C ASP A 419 42.78 18.78 14.18
#